data_AF-D1PUH3-F1
#
_entry.id   AF-D1PUH3-F1
#
_cell.length_a   1.000
_cell.length_b   1.000
_cell.length_c   1.000
_cell.angle_alpha   90.00
_cell.angle_beta   90.00
_cell.angle_gamma   90.00
#
_symmetry.space_group_name_H-M   'P 1'
#
loop_
_entity.id
_entity.type
_entity.pdbx_description
1 polymer ?
#
loop_
_entity_poly.entity_id
_entity_poly.type
_entity_poly.pdbx_seq_one_letter_code
_entity_poly.pdbx_strand_id
1 'polypeptide(L)'
;MMWKYNCKKRNQYYDAAIRLYIHEKMGARKISKIIPVSESTISRWIRNFTAETKGQVVMKSKSSIKSASSATGTKDSEVKALQAEIRRLKKDLAHESLRADAFNELINVAEKQFNISIRKKLAIRSKEPACRRLKTLPGVESLHTIWRDEAILLHM
;
A
#
# COMPACT_ATOMS: atom_id res chain seq x y z
N MET A 1 -3.21 1.00 16.32
CA MET A 1 -4.18 1.14 15.21
C MET A 1 -5.33 2.02 15.68
N MET A 2 -5.63 3.12 15.00
CA MET A 2 -6.70 4.05 15.38
C MET A 2 -7.91 3.84 14.47
N TRP A 3 -9.06 3.48 15.06
CA TRP A 3 -10.31 3.28 14.34
C TRP A 3 -10.70 4.54 13.56
N LYS A 4 -10.59 4.51 12.23
CA LYS A 4 -10.98 5.61 11.34
C LYS A 4 -12.50 5.53 11.13
N TYR A 5 -13.27 6.28 11.91
CA TYR A 5 -14.72 6.46 11.70
C TYR A 5 -15.00 7.27 10.44
N ASN A 6 -14.95 6.63 9.28
CA ASN A 6 -15.11 7.26 7.96
C ASN A 6 -16.60 7.56 7.66
N CYS A 7 -17.15 8.63 8.23
CA CYS A 7 -18.44 9.16 7.78
C CYS A 7 -18.25 10.23 6.69
N LYS A 8 -19.15 10.23 5.69
CA LYS A 8 -19.07 11.12 4.50
C LYS A 8 -18.94 12.60 4.89
N LYS A 9 -19.75 13.05 5.85
CA LYS A 9 -19.75 14.44 6.35
C LYS A 9 -18.41 14.85 6.98
N ARG A 10 -17.77 13.98 7.76
CA ARG A 10 -16.45 14.25 8.35
C ARG A 10 -15.38 14.37 7.28
N ASN A 11 -15.37 13.47 6.29
CA ASN A 11 -14.38 13.49 5.21
C ASN A 11 -14.48 14.79 4.39
N GLN A 12 -15.69 15.25 4.08
CA GLN A 12 -15.90 16.53 3.40
C GLN A 12 -15.25 17.71 4.16
N TYR A 13 -15.49 17.83 5.47
CA TYR A 13 -14.90 18.92 6.26
C TYR A 13 -13.40 18.72 6.52
N TYR A 14 -12.94 17.48 6.62
CA TYR A 14 -11.51 17.16 6.75
C TYR A 14 -10.74 17.64 5.53
N ASP A 15 -11.19 17.28 4.32
CA ASP A 15 -10.53 17.67 3.08
C ASP A 15 -10.53 19.20 2.91
N ALA A 16 -11.64 19.86 3.24
CA ALA A 16 -11.72 21.32 3.25
C ALA A 16 -10.75 21.96 4.25
N ALA A 17 -10.68 21.45 5.49
CA ALA A 17 -9.77 21.95 6.52
C ALA A 17 -8.29 21.81 6.12
N ILE A 18 -7.92 20.66 5.58
CA ILE A 18 -6.54 20.40 5.14
C ILE A 18 -6.17 21.27 3.94
N ARG A 19 -7.08 21.49 2.98
CA ARG A 19 -6.86 22.42 1.86
C ARG A 19 -6.57 23.84 2.32
N LEU A 20 -7.39 24.38 3.23
CA LEU A 20 -7.20 25.72 3.80
C LEU A 20 -5.87 25.84 4.57
N TYR A 21 -5.48 24.78 5.27
CA TYR A 21 -4.19 24.72 5.95
C TYR A 21 -3.00 24.74 4.98
N ILE A 22 -3.07 23.98 3.87
CA ILE A 22 -1.97 23.85 2.90
C ILE A 22 -1.82 25.12 2.05
N HIS A 23 -2.91 25.57 1.42
CA HIS A 23 -2.91 26.64 0.43
C HIS A 23 -2.89 28.03 1.09
N GLU A 24 -3.74 28.26 2.08
CA GLU A 24 -3.93 29.59 2.68
C GLU A 24 -3.10 29.78 3.97
N LYS A 25 -2.37 28.74 4.42
CA LYS A 25 -1.54 28.73 5.64
C LYS A 25 -2.29 29.19 6.89
N MET A 26 -3.60 28.95 6.92
CA MET A 26 -4.44 29.34 8.04
C MET A 26 -4.31 28.38 9.23
N GLY A 27 -4.26 28.93 10.44
CA GLY A 27 -4.29 28.15 11.67
C GLY A 27 -5.69 27.63 12.01
N ALA A 28 -5.76 26.59 12.85
CA ALA A 28 -7.01 25.93 13.23
C ALA A 28 -8.10 26.88 13.74
N ARG A 29 -7.73 27.93 14.49
CA ARG A 29 -8.66 28.96 14.97
C ARG A 29 -9.35 29.71 13.84
N LYS A 30 -8.63 30.06 12.77
CA LYS A 30 -9.21 30.74 11.60
C LYS A 30 -10.11 29.79 10.81
N ILE A 31 -9.65 28.55 10.62
CA ILE A 31 -10.40 27.51 9.91
C ILE A 31 -11.73 27.21 10.62
N SER A 32 -11.74 27.14 11.96
CA SER A 32 -12.96 26.90 12.76
C SER A 32 -14.05 27.97 12.59
N LYS A 33 -13.69 29.17 12.13
CA LYS A 33 -14.67 30.22 11.80
C LYS A 33 -15.31 30.04 10.42
N ILE A 34 -14.65 29.28 9.54
CA ILE A 34 -15.07 29.07 8.15
C ILE A 34 -15.87 27.78 8.03
N ILE A 35 -15.41 26.71 8.67
CA ILE A 35 -16.09 25.41 8.67
C ILE A 35 -16.81 25.17 10.00
N PRO A 36 -17.98 24.53 10.00
CA PRO A 36 -18.75 24.24 11.21
C PRO A 36 -18.15 23.04 11.98
N VAL A 37 -16.87 23.16 12.36
CA VAL A 37 -16.10 22.16 13.10
C VAL A 37 -15.32 22.89 14.20
N SER A 38 -15.25 22.30 15.38
CA SER A 38 -14.52 22.89 16.51
C SER A 38 -13.02 23.02 16.19
N GLU A 39 -12.42 24.10 16.70
CA GLU A 39 -10.98 24.35 16.59
C GLU A 39 -10.15 23.16 17.09
N SER A 40 -10.55 22.54 18.21
CA SER A 40 -9.91 21.35 18.78
C SER A 40 -9.88 20.16 17.81
N THR A 41 -10.96 19.95 17.06
CA THR A 41 -11.07 18.86 16.08
C THR A 41 -10.16 19.13 14.89
N ILE A 42 -10.13 20.37 14.39
CA ILE A 42 -9.27 20.79 13.29
C ILE A 42 -7.80 20.69 13.68
N SER A 43 -7.43 21.16 14.89
CA SER A 43 -6.08 21.02 15.44
C SER A 43 -5.65 19.55 15.51
N ARG A 44 -6.55 18.64 15.91
CA ARG A 44 -6.28 17.20 15.91
C ARG A 44 -6.07 16.65 14.49
N TRP A 45 -6.87 17.09 13.51
CA TRP A 45 -6.72 16.69 12.11
C TRP A 45 -5.38 17.16 11.52
N ILE A 46 -5.00 18.42 11.74
CA ILE A 46 -3.71 18.96 11.29
C ILE A 46 -2.55 18.21 11.95
N ARG A 47 -2.64 17.91 13.25
CA ARG A 47 -1.61 17.13 13.95
C ARG A 47 -1.45 15.72 13.36
N ASN A 48 -2.56 15.04 13.08
CA ASN A 48 -2.51 13.71 12.47
C ASN A 48 -1.99 13.78 11.02
N PHE A 49 -2.44 14.75 10.23
CA PHE A 49 -1.98 14.96 8.86
C PHE A 49 -0.46 15.24 8.81
N THR A 50 0.03 16.11 9.70
CA THR A 50 1.46 16.40 9.79
C THR A 50 2.27 15.21 10.31
N ALA A 51 1.70 14.37 11.19
CA ALA A 51 2.35 13.14 11.64
C ALA A 51 2.41 12.07 10.53
N GLU A 52 1.34 11.90 9.76
CA GLU A 52 1.28 10.97 8.61
C GLU A 52 2.24 11.41 7.50
N THR A 53 2.27 12.70 7.16
CA THR A 53 3.20 13.26 6.16
C THR A 53 4.65 13.26 6.63
N LYS A 54 4.93 13.53 7.91
CA LYS A 54 6.28 13.39 8.49
C LYS A 54 6.71 11.93 8.62
N GLY A 55 5.78 11.02 8.89
CA GLY A 55 6.03 9.57 8.94
C GLY A 55 6.36 8.95 7.58
N GLN A 56 5.93 9.59 6.48
CA GLN A 56 6.38 9.25 5.12
C GLN A 56 7.76 9.82 4.78
N VAL A 57 8.20 10.88 5.45
CA VAL A 57 9.58 11.40 5.34
C VAL A 57 10.42 10.71 6.41
N VAL A 58 10.83 9.47 6.13
CA VAL A 58 11.87 8.80 6.91
C VAL A 58 13.13 9.68 6.86
N MET A 59 13.49 10.21 8.04
CA MET A 59 14.68 10.99 8.40
C MET A 59 14.75 12.47 8.02
N LYS A 60 14.44 13.32 9.00
CA LYS A 60 15.29 14.49 9.32
C LYS A 60 15.36 14.66 10.83
N SER A 61 16.31 13.99 11.47
CA SER A 61 16.74 14.40 12.80
C SER A 61 17.38 15.79 12.67
N LYS A 62 16.95 16.69 13.55
CA LYS A 62 17.41 18.06 13.62
C LYS A 62 18.79 18.06 14.29
N SER A 63 19.86 18.07 13.50
CA SER A 63 21.13 18.66 13.94
C SER A 63 21.31 20.01 13.23
N SER A 64 21.43 21.01 14.08
CA SER A 64 21.98 22.36 13.90
C SER A 64 22.00 23.01 12.52
N ILE A 65 21.22 24.09 12.45
CA ILE A 65 21.45 25.34 11.71
C ILE A 65 22.89 25.46 11.17
N LYS A 66 23.08 25.28 9.85
CA LYS A 66 24.03 26.09 9.07
C LYS A 66 23.71 26.08 7.58
N SER A 67 23.50 27.30 7.06
CA SER A 67 23.73 27.77 5.69
C SER A 67 23.02 27.07 4.52
N ALA A 68 22.00 27.76 4.02
CA ALA A 68 21.45 27.61 2.69
C ALA A 68 22.45 28.06 1.63
N SER A 69 23.00 27.13 0.83
CA SER A 69 23.54 27.43 -0.52
C SER A 69 24.00 26.23 -1.39
N SER A 70 23.91 24.95 -0.97
CA SER A 70 24.37 23.82 -1.83
C SER A 70 23.38 22.66 -2.08
N ALA A 71 22.08 22.87 -1.90
CA ALA A 71 21.07 21.80 -1.94
C ALA A 71 20.44 21.50 -3.32
N THR A 72 20.94 22.09 -4.40
CA THR A 72 20.42 21.89 -5.77
C THR A 72 21.09 20.70 -6.47
N GLY A 73 22.40 20.52 -6.31
CA GLY A 73 23.16 19.48 -7.04
C GLY A 73 22.84 18.03 -6.65
N THR A 74 22.39 17.78 -5.40
CA THR A 74 22.10 16.42 -4.92
C THR A 74 20.72 15.90 -5.34
N LYS A 75 19.77 16.80 -5.60
CA LYS A 75 18.42 16.42 -6.06
C LYS A 75 18.42 16.01 -7.52
N ASP A 76 19.22 16.70 -8.34
CA ASP A 76 19.32 16.41 -9.76
C ASP A 76 19.99 15.04 -10.03
N SER A 77 20.95 14.64 -9.20
CA SER A 77 21.56 13.31 -9.30
C SER A 77 20.59 12.20 -8.88
N GLU A 78 19.81 12.41 -7.82
CA GLU A 78 18.78 11.48 -7.37
C GLU A 78 17.68 11.31 -8.42
N VAL A 79 17.20 12.40 -9.03
CA VAL A 79 16.21 12.35 -10.12
C VAL A 79 16.75 11.56 -11.31
N LYS A 80 18.02 11.76 -11.70
CA LYS A 80 18.65 11.00 -12.79
C LYS A 80 18.77 9.52 -12.46
N ALA A 81 19.14 9.17 -11.22
CA ALA A 81 19.21 7.79 -10.77
C ALA A 81 17.84 7.11 -10.81
N LEU A 82 16.79 7.79 -10.32
CA LEU A 82 15.42 7.30 -10.36
C LEU A 82 14.93 7.11 -11.81
N GLN A 83 15.23 8.04 -12.72
CA GLN A 83 14.89 7.90 -14.14
C GLN A 83 15.62 6.75 -14.81
N ALA A 84 16.88 6.49 -14.44
CA ALA A 84 17.63 5.33 -14.92
C ALA A 84 16.97 4.02 -14.47
N GLU A 85 16.56 3.94 -13.20
CA GLU A 85 15.90 2.76 -12.65
C GLU A 85 14.53 2.52 -13.31
N ILE A 86 13.72 3.58 -13.53
CA ILE A 86 12.45 3.46 -14.24
C ILE A 86 12.66 2.92 -15.66
N ARG A 87 13.70 3.38 -16.37
CA ARG A 87 14.02 2.88 -17.71
C ARG A 87 14.44 1.42 -17.68
N ARG A 88 15.25 1.01 -16.70
CA ARG A 88 15.64 -0.40 -16.51
C ARG A 88 14.42 -1.28 -16.25
N LEU A 89 13.60 -0.92 -15.26
CA LEU A 89 12.40 -1.67 -14.90
C LEU A 89 11.40 -1.79 -16.05
N LYS A 90 11.22 -0.73 -16.85
CA LYS A 90 10.35 -0.78 -18.04
C LYS A 90 10.89 -1.74 -19.10
N LYS A 91 12.21 -1.79 -19.28
CA LYS A 91 12.86 -2.73 -20.20
C LYS A 91 12.66 -4.18 -19.73
N ASP A 92 12.86 -4.43 -18.44
CA ASP A 92 12.68 -5.76 -17.84
C ASP A 92 11.21 -6.21 -17.98
N LEU A 93 10.26 -5.31 -17.71
CA LEU A 93 8.83 -5.58 -17.88
C LEU A 93 8.47 -5.91 -19.33
N ALA A 94 8.98 -5.13 -20.30
CA ALA A 94 8.73 -5.39 -21.71
C ALA A 94 9.30 -6.75 -22.15
N HIS A 95 10.48 -7.13 -21.65
CA HIS A 95 11.09 -8.42 -21.93
C HIS A 95 10.26 -9.58 -21.38
N GLU A 96 9.84 -9.50 -20.12
CA GLU A 96 9.01 -10.55 -19.50
C GLU A 96 7.63 -10.66 -20.14
N SER A 97 7.03 -9.53 -20.54
CA SER A 97 5.75 -9.54 -21.29
C SER A 97 5.92 -10.27 -22.62
N LEU A 98 6.94 -9.93 -23.40
CA LEU A 98 7.20 -10.59 -24.69
C LEU A 98 7.46 -12.09 -24.51
N ARG A 99 8.20 -12.46 -23.45
CA ARG A 99 8.45 -13.86 -23.11
C ARG A 99 7.15 -14.61 -22.78
N ALA A 100 6.26 -14.00 -21.99
CA ALA A 100 4.97 -14.58 -21.66
C ALA A 100 4.08 -14.75 -22.90
N ASP A 101 4.06 -13.77 -23.79
CA ASP A 101 3.31 -13.82 -25.05
C ASP A 101 3.85 -14.92 -25.97
N ALA A 102 5.17 -15.03 -26.10
CA ALA A 102 5.81 -16.11 -26.88
C ALA A 102 5.43 -17.50 -26.33
N PHE A 103 5.45 -17.70 -25.01
CA PHE A 103 5.02 -18.97 -24.41
C PHE A 103 3.53 -19.24 -24.61
N ASN A 104 2.68 -18.21 -24.56
CA ASN A 104 1.26 -18.37 -24.84
C ASN A 104 1.03 -18.86 -26.27
N GLU A 105 1.76 -18.33 -27.25
CA GLU A 105 1.66 -18.77 -28.64
C GLU A 105 2.21 -20.19 -28.86
N LEU A 106 3.30 -20.55 -28.18
CA LEU A 106 3.80 -21.94 -28.22
C LEU A 106 2.75 -22.93 -27.69
N ILE A 107 2.03 -22.56 -26.62
CA ILE A 107 0.91 -23.36 -26.12
C ILE A 107 -0.19 -23.46 -27.19
N ASN A 108 -0.59 -22.36 -27.81
CA ASN A 108 -1.64 -22.34 -28.84
C ASN A 108 -1.29 -23.24 -30.04
N VAL A 109 -0.04 -23.16 -30.53
CA VAL A 109 0.45 -23.99 -31.63
C VAL A 109 0.43 -25.47 -31.26
N ALA A 110 0.89 -25.82 -30.05
CA ALA A 110 0.89 -27.20 -29.57
C ALA A 110 -0.53 -27.74 -29.40
N GLU A 111 -1.44 -26.98 -28.78
CA GLU A 111 -2.84 -27.39 -28.64
C GLU A 111 -3.50 -27.64 -30.00
N LYS A 112 -3.20 -26.80 -31.01
CA LYS A 112 -3.70 -26.97 -32.39
C LYS A 112 -3.11 -28.19 -33.08
N GLN A 113 -1.80 -28.44 -32.94
CA GLN A 113 -1.11 -29.54 -33.62
C GLN A 113 -1.47 -30.90 -33.05
N PHE A 114 -1.55 -31.00 -31.72
CA PHE A 114 -1.78 -32.27 -31.02
C PHE A 114 -3.23 -32.49 -30.64
N ASN A 115 -4.11 -31.48 -30.83
CA ASN A 115 -5.54 -31.52 -30.50
C ASN A 115 -5.82 -31.97 -29.05
N ILE A 116 -4.94 -31.58 -28.13
CA ILE A 116 -5.03 -31.80 -26.69
C ILE A 116 -5.07 -30.45 -25.98
N SER A 117 -5.89 -30.32 -24.94
CA SER A 117 -5.91 -29.11 -24.13
C SER A 117 -4.81 -29.19 -23.06
N ILE A 118 -3.84 -28.29 -23.14
CA ILE A 118 -2.72 -28.17 -22.20
C ILE A 118 -3.11 -27.24 -21.06
N ARG A 119 -3.90 -26.18 -21.34
CA ARG A 119 -4.36 -25.25 -20.31
C ARG A 119 -5.41 -25.90 -19.40
N LYS A 120 -5.24 -25.73 -18.09
CA LYS A 120 -6.24 -26.17 -17.11
C LYS A 120 -7.51 -25.33 -17.26
N LYS A 121 -8.62 -25.97 -17.66
CA LYS A 121 -9.95 -25.34 -17.65
C LYS A 121 -10.45 -25.25 -16.21
N LEU A 122 -10.35 -24.07 -15.58
CA LEU A 122 -11.01 -23.81 -14.31
C LEU A 122 -12.52 -23.77 -14.58
N ALA A 123 -13.18 -24.91 -14.48
CA ALA A 123 -14.63 -24.96 -14.46
C ALA A 123 -15.10 -24.26 -13.18
N ILE A 124 -15.47 -22.98 -13.29
CA ILE A 124 -16.39 -22.37 -12.34
C ILE A 124 -17.72 -23.06 -12.60
N ARG A 125 -18.00 -24.15 -11.88
CA ARG A 125 -19.35 -24.71 -11.82
C ARG A 125 -20.24 -23.64 -11.21
N SER A 126 -20.92 -22.88 -12.04
CA SER A 126 -22.04 -21.99 -11.69
C SER A 126 -23.28 -22.79 -11.28
N LYS A 127 -23.11 -23.72 -10.34
CA LYS A 127 -24.21 -24.20 -9.50
C LYS A 127 -23.97 -23.54 -8.16
N GLU A 128 -24.71 -22.45 -7.95
CA GLU A 128 -24.83 -21.75 -6.67
C GLU A 128 -24.79 -22.77 -5.52
N PRO A 129 -23.73 -22.77 -4.68
CA PRO A 129 -23.67 -23.70 -3.57
C PRO A 129 -24.71 -23.23 -2.55
N ALA A 130 -25.81 -23.98 -2.44
CA ALA A 130 -26.73 -23.85 -1.32
C ALA A 130 -25.89 -23.76 -0.03
N CYS A 131 -26.08 -22.66 0.69
CA CYS A 131 -25.33 -22.29 1.88
C CYS A 131 -25.22 -23.48 2.85
N ARG A 132 -24.11 -24.24 2.79
CA ARG A 132 -23.84 -25.27 3.78
C ARG A 132 -23.15 -24.57 4.94
N ARG A 133 -23.96 -24.11 5.89
CA ARG A 133 -23.54 -23.60 7.20
C ARG A 133 -22.54 -24.59 7.80
N LEU A 134 -21.25 -24.26 7.79
CA LEU A 134 -20.22 -25.05 8.47
C LEU A 134 -20.54 -25.02 9.96
N LYS A 135 -21.02 -26.15 10.49
CA LYS A 135 -20.99 -26.38 11.93
C LYS A 135 -19.52 -26.57 12.29
N THR A 136 -18.95 -25.65 13.06
CA THR A 136 -17.63 -25.81 13.66
C THR A 136 -17.65 -27.06 14.55
N LEU A 137 -16.86 -28.07 14.18
CA LEU A 137 -16.49 -29.14 15.12
C LEU A 137 -15.27 -28.67 15.94
N PRO A 138 -15.23 -28.94 17.25
CA PRO A 138 -14.13 -28.52 18.11
C PRO A 138 -12.92 -29.45 17.89
N GLY A 139 -11.73 -28.87 17.89
CA GLY A 139 -10.48 -29.63 17.95
C GLY A 139 -9.82 -29.86 16.60
N VAL A 140 -9.18 -28.81 16.07
CA VAL A 140 -7.95 -28.98 15.29
C VAL A 140 -6.99 -27.87 15.70
N GLU A 141 -5.96 -28.25 16.44
CA GLU A 141 -4.90 -27.36 16.85
C GLU A 141 -4.14 -26.83 15.62
N SER A 142 -3.80 -25.55 15.67
CA SER A 142 -3.12 -24.85 14.58
C SER A 142 -1.73 -25.43 14.35
N LEU A 143 -1.37 -25.65 13.08
CA LEU A 143 -0.02 -26.08 12.65
C LEU A 143 1.11 -25.11 13.09
N HIS A 144 0.77 -23.98 13.69
CA HIS A 144 1.72 -23.02 14.27
C HIS A 144 2.22 -23.41 15.67
N THR A 145 1.66 -24.44 16.32
CA THR A 145 2.09 -24.90 17.66
C THR A 145 3.16 -26.00 17.61
N ILE A 146 3.25 -26.75 16.51
CA ILE A 146 4.14 -27.93 16.40
C ILE A 146 5.64 -27.55 16.27
N TRP A 147 5.97 -26.32 15.87
CA TRP A 147 7.37 -25.89 15.69
C TRP A 147 7.95 -25.09 16.88
N ARG A 148 7.26 -25.02 18.03
CA ARG A 148 7.80 -24.37 19.23
C ARG A 148 8.43 -25.31 20.24
N ASP A 149 8.23 -26.62 20.13
CA ASP A 149 8.63 -27.57 21.18
C ASP A 149 9.90 -28.38 20.86
N GLU A 150 10.52 -28.21 19.68
CA GLU A 150 11.82 -28.82 19.34
C GLU A 150 13.04 -27.92 19.66
N ALA A 151 12.95 -27.07 20.68
CA ALA A 151 14.08 -26.24 21.13
C ALA A 151 14.43 -26.43 22.62
N ILE A 152 13.88 -27.44 23.30
CA ILE A 152 14.15 -27.73 24.73
C ILE A 152 14.61 -29.20 24.94
N LEU A 153 15.31 -29.80 23.97
CA LEU A 153 15.93 -31.13 24.14
C LEU A 153 17.36 -31.18 23.57
N LEU A 154 18.17 -30.15 23.85
CA LEU A 154 19.64 -30.20 23.70
C LEU A 154 20.34 -29.59 24.93
N HIS A 155 19.97 -30.08 26.12
CA HIS A 155 20.83 -29.97 27.29
C HIS A 155 20.50 -31.09 28.29
N MET A 156 21.03 -32.29 28.05
CA MET A 156 21.42 -33.29 29.05
C MET A 156 22.49 -34.19 28.45
#